data_AF-M0FNH2-F1
#
_entry.id   AF-M0FNH2-F1
#
_cell.length_a   1.000
_cell.length_b   1.000
_cell.length_c   1.000
_cell.angle_alpha   90.00
_cell.angle_beta   90.00
_cell.angle_gamma   90.00
#
_symmetry.space_group_name_H-M   'P 1'
#
loop_
_entity.id
_entity.type
_entity.pdbx_description
1 polymer ?
#
loop_
_entity_poly.entity_id
_entity_poly.type
_entity_poly.pdbx_seq_one_letter_code
_entity_poly.pdbx_strand_id
1 'polypeptide(L)'
;MHRRALLSSAAAVSLAGLSGCLADARRTTSGRIRADTGHSKLHPADERYVTGSFPDDADFRGWLFSDPPADQRDVFTDRAMQGQYSNDLLGADGDSFVLLFEVRMPREDAAFYNTALSPSWTGWRDADIPIRRSPPADPEVFEVDADTLVCTHLSTFDVARGAAPTNATLRVFERDDESGTTHGSDPEQTVATYRVGRWSDR
;
A
#
# COMPACT_ATOMS: atom_id res chain seq x y z
N MET A 1 32.45 -18.41 43.50
CA MET A 1 32.14 -18.14 42.08
C MET A 1 30.76 -17.51 41.97
N HIS A 2 30.56 -16.66 40.96
CA HIS A 2 29.31 -16.06 40.46
C HIS A 2 28.90 -14.66 40.93
N ARG A 3 29.48 -13.65 40.26
CA ARG A 3 28.84 -12.36 39.94
C ARG A 3 28.82 -12.18 38.42
N ARG A 4 27.67 -12.39 37.79
CA ARG A 4 27.27 -11.98 36.42
C ARG A 4 25.74 -12.10 36.39
N ALA A 5 24.93 -11.29 35.74
CA ALA A 5 24.98 -9.94 35.18
C ALA A 5 23.50 -9.68 34.84
N LEU A 6 22.93 -8.52 35.15
CA LEU A 6 21.59 -8.15 34.68
C LEU A 6 21.65 -6.74 34.15
N LEU A 7 21.88 -6.59 32.85
CA LEU A 7 21.66 -5.34 32.10
C LEU A 7 21.36 -5.73 30.65
N SER A 8 20.08 -5.93 30.33
CA SER A 8 19.60 -6.07 28.94
C SER A 8 18.10 -5.78 28.88
N SER A 9 17.69 -4.53 29.09
CA SER A 9 16.29 -4.10 28.87
C SER A 9 16.15 -2.61 28.52
N ALA A 10 17.13 -2.00 27.85
CA ALA A 10 17.08 -0.57 27.50
C ALA A 10 17.28 -0.25 26.01
N ALA A 11 17.30 -1.26 25.12
CA ALA A 11 17.55 -1.04 23.69
C ALA A 11 16.27 -0.83 22.86
N ALA A 12 15.09 -1.23 23.35
CA ALA A 12 13.86 -1.20 22.54
C ALA A 12 13.17 0.18 22.50
N VAL A 13 13.33 1.01 23.53
CA VAL A 13 12.59 2.28 23.66
C VAL A 13 13.24 3.43 22.87
N SER A 14 14.54 3.34 22.59
CA SER A 14 15.28 4.41 21.90
C SER A 14 15.09 4.44 20.37
N LEU A 15 14.69 3.33 19.76
CA LEU A 15 14.49 3.25 18.31
C LEU A 15 13.20 3.93 17.85
N ALA A 16 12.11 3.79 18.62
CA ALA A 16 10.83 4.41 18.30
C ALA A 16 10.87 5.95 18.37
N GLY A 17 11.67 6.51 19.28
CA GLY A 17 11.84 7.96 19.41
C GLY A 17 12.60 8.59 18.24
N LEU A 18 13.60 7.88 17.70
CA LEU A 18 14.41 8.39 16.58
C LEU A 18 13.65 8.38 15.26
N SER A 19 12.82 7.37 15.01
CA SER A 19 11.94 7.35 13.82
C SER A 19 10.95 8.51 13.83
N GLY A 20 10.37 8.85 14.99
CA GLY A 20 9.45 9.97 15.12
C GLY A 20 10.07 11.32 14.81
N CYS A 21 11.28 11.60 15.32
CA CYS A 21 12.00 12.84 15.03
C CYS A 21 12.42 12.93 13.56
N LEU A 22 12.85 11.82 12.95
CA LEU A 22 13.23 11.77 11.53
C LEU A 22 12.02 11.98 10.62
N ALA A 23 10.88 11.38 10.94
CA ALA A 23 9.61 11.57 10.24
C ALA A 23 9.17 13.04 10.24
N ASP A 24 9.24 13.72 11.39
CA ASP A 24 8.79 15.11 11.52
C ASP A 24 9.74 16.10 10.82
N ALA A 25 11.05 15.87 10.92
CA ALA A 25 12.04 16.61 10.15
C ALA A 25 11.86 16.39 8.64
N ARG A 26 11.55 15.14 8.22
CA ARG A 26 11.26 14.83 6.83
C ARG A 26 9.99 15.54 6.37
N ARG A 27 8.88 15.46 7.10
CA ARG A 27 7.63 16.16 6.77
C ARG A 27 7.85 17.66 6.59
N THR A 28 8.68 18.27 7.43
CA THR A 28 9.03 19.70 7.32
C THR A 28 9.80 20.01 6.03
N THR A 29 10.71 19.12 5.63
CA THR A 29 11.57 19.30 4.44
C THR A 29 10.85 18.95 3.13
N SER A 30 10.02 17.92 3.20
CA SER A 30 9.44 17.14 2.12
C SER A 30 7.94 17.38 1.91
N GLY A 31 7.31 18.12 2.82
CA GLY A 31 5.87 18.33 2.84
C GLY A 31 5.06 17.09 3.21
N ARG A 32 3.75 17.21 2.96
CA ARG A 32 2.77 16.15 3.17
C ARG A 32 2.68 15.28 1.91
N ILE A 33 2.42 14.00 2.11
CA ILE A 33 1.98 13.09 1.05
C ILE A 33 0.46 13.27 0.91
N ARG A 34 -0.03 13.44 -0.33
CA ARG A 34 -1.46 13.50 -0.63
C ARG A 34 -1.80 12.40 -1.62
N ALA A 35 -2.86 11.65 -1.36
CA ALA A 35 -3.41 10.77 -2.38
C ALA A 35 -4.13 11.64 -3.41
N ASP A 36 -3.80 11.46 -4.68
CA ASP A 36 -4.42 12.17 -5.81
C ASP A 36 -5.52 11.31 -6.41
N THR A 37 -5.13 10.19 -7.02
CA THR A 37 -6.03 9.24 -7.68
C THR A 37 -5.80 7.82 -7.14
N GLY A 38 -6.83 6.98 -7.24
CA GLY A 38 -6.80 5.62 -6.73
C GLY A 38 -7.88 4.76 -7.35
N HIS A 39 -7.49 3.62 -7.90
CA HIS A 39 -8.38 2.69 -8.59
C HIS A 39 -8.15 1.26 -8.10
N SER A 40 -9.24 0.61 -7.74
CA SER A 40 -9.26 -0.78 -7.31
C SER A 40 -10.15 -1.61 -8.21
N LYS A 41 -9.71 -2.80 -8.55
CA LYS A 41 -10.51 -3.79 -9.27
C LYS A 41 -10.35 -5.14 -8.62
N LEU A 42 -11.48 -5.76 -8.30
CA LEU A 42 -11.54 -7.16 -7.92
C LEU A 42 -11.82 -7.99 -9.18
N HIS A 43 -11.07 -9.05 -9.39
CA HIS A 43 -11.17 -9.91 -10.57
C HIS A 43 -10.71 -11.35 -10.23
N PRO A 44 -11.05 -12.34 -11.07
CA PRO A 44 -10.49 -13.69 -10.94
C PRO A 44 -8.97 -13.72 -10.98
N ALA A 45 -8.37 -14.69 -10.29
CA ALA A 45 -6.92 -14.85 -10.27
C ALA A 45 -6.30 -15.27 -11.62
N ASP A 46 -7.08 -15.88 -12.53
CA ASP A 46 -6.65 -16.22 -13.89
C ASP A 46 -6.63 -14.99 -14.82
N GLU A 47 -7.39 -13.94 -14.50
CA GLU A 47 -7.27 -12.64 -15.13
C GLU A 47 -6.05 -11.86 -14.61
N ARG A 48 -4.95 -11.86 -15.38
CA ARG A 48 -3.72 -11.16 -14.99
C ARG A 48 -3.65 -9.73 -15.52
N TYR A 49 -3.46 -8.77 -14.63
CA TYR A 49 -3.29 -7.35 -14.95
C TYR A 49 -1.82 -6.92 -14.87
N VAL A 50 -1.08 -7.42 -13.88
CA VAL A 50 0.36 -7.16 -13.72
C VAL A 50 1.19 -8.34 -14.22
N THR A 51 2.32 -8.06 -14.87
CA THR A 51 3.27 -9.06 -15.38
C THR A 51 3.82 -9.95 -14.26
N GLY A 52 4.35 -11.12 -14.66
CA GLY A 52 4.78 -12.15 -13.72
C GLY A 52 3.64 -12.96 -13.11
N SER A 53 3.98 -13.89 -12.24
CA SER A 53 3.05 -14.72 -11.48
C SER A 53 3.06 -14.30 -10.00
N PHE A 54 1.96 -14.59 -9.30
CA PHE A 54 1.99 -14.62 -7.84
C PHE A 54 2.94 -15.74 -7.38
N PRO A 55 3.79 -15.51 -6.37
CA PRO A 55 4.47 -16.59 -5.67
C PRO A 55 3.45 -17.58 -5.07
N ASP A 56 3.82 -18.86 -5.00
CA ASP A 56 2.90 -19.91 -4.53
C ASP A 56 2.47 -19.70 -3.07
N ASP A 57 3.34 -19.12 -2.25
CA ASP A 57 3.18 -18.90 -0.80
C ASP A 57 2.83 -17.46 -0.41
N ALA A 58 2.56 -16.58 -1.39
CA ALA A 58 2.25 -15.17 -1.13
C ALA A 58 0.81 -14.81 -1.50
N ASP A 59 0.12 -14.11 -0.62
CA ASP A 59 -1.19 -13.49 -0.86
C ASP A 59 -1.08 -12.01 -1.24
N PHE A 60 0.12 -11.42 -1.17
CA PHE A 60 0.36 -10.02 -1.49
C PHE A 60 1.57 -9.85 -2.39
N ARG A 61 1.45 -8.95 -3.37
CA ARG A 61 2.60 -8.40 -4.11
C ARG A 61 2.39 -6.91 -4.33
N GLY A 62 3.44 -6.12 -4.15
CA GLY A 62 3.38 -4.67 -4.28
C GLY A 62 4.57 -4.11 -5.05
N TRP A 63 4.42 -2.91 -5.59
CA TRP A 63 5.39 -2.19 -6.40
C TRP A 63 5.33 -0.72 -6.03
N LEU A 64 6.48 -0.15 -5.64
CA LEU A 64 6.60 1.26 -5.38
C LEU A 64 7.42 1.91 -6.50
N PHE A 65 6.77 2.75 -7.29
CA PHE A 65 7.40 3.53 -8.34
C PHE A 65 7.71 4.92 -7.78
N SER A 66 8.88 5.04 -7.14
CA SER A 66 9.39 6.33 -6.67
C SER A 66 9.63 7.31 -7.82
N ASP A 67 10.07 6.77 -8.96
CA ASP A 67 10.14 7.43 -10.25
C ASP A 67 9.30 6.58 -11.21
N PRO A 68 8.07 7.01 -11.57
CA PRO A 68 7.21 6.28 -12.50
C PRO A 68 7.91 6.00 -13.83
N PRO A 69 7.74 4.80 -14.40
CA PRO A 69 8.46 4.44 -15.62
C PRO A 69 7.88 5.18 -16.82
N ALA A 70 8.74 5.52 -17.80
CA ALA A 70 8.31 6.16 -19.05
C ALA A 70 7.47 5.24 -19.95
N ASP A 71 7.45 3.94 -19.64
CA ASP A 71 6.67 2.91 -20.31
C ASP A 71 6.23 1.86 -19.27
N GLN A 72 5.08 1.24 -19.51
CA GLN A 72 4.40 0.32 -18.62
C GLN A 72 4.47 -1.15 -19.09
N ARG A 73 5.10 -1.43 -20.23
CA ARG A 73 5.18 -2.78 -20.83
C ARG A 73 5.81 -3.83 -19.91
N ASP A 74 6.72 -3.42 -19.04
CA ASP A 74 7.35 -4.32 -18.08
C ASP A 74 6.49 -4.53 -16.81
N VAL A 75 5.45 -3.70 -16.62
CA VAL A 75 4.57 -3.72 -15.45
C VAL A 75 3.23 -4.39 -15.77
N PHE A 76 2.57 -3.99 -16.84
CA PHE A 76 1.20 -4.43 -17.15
C PHE A 76 1.15 -5.44 -18.29
N THR A 77 0.17 -6.35 -18.22
CA THR A 77 -0.19 -7.19 -19.36
C THR A 77 -0.85 -6.35 -20.46
N ASP A 78 -0.87 -6.87 -21.70
CA ASP A 78 -1.51 -6.20 -22.85
C ASP A 78 -2.96 -5.77 -22.57
N ARG A 79 -3.66 -6.54 -21.72
CA ARG A 79 -5.03 -6.23 -21.29
C ARG A 79 -5.08 -4.99 -20.41
N ALA A 80 -4.23 -4.92 -19.38
CA ALA A 80 -4.21 -3.82 -18.43
C ALA A 80 -3.66 -2.53 -19.06
N MET A 81 -2.81 -2.65 -20.09
CA MET A 81 -2.28 -1.51 -20.85
C MET A 81 -3.34 -0.69 -21.60
N GLN A 82 -4.55 -1.22 -21.83
CA GLN A 82 -5.62 -0.52 -22.54
C GLN A 82 -6.62 0.18 -21.60
N GLY A 83 -6.38 0.13 -20.29
CA GLY A 83 -7.34 0.54 -19.26
C GLY A 83 -6.85 1.67 -18.35
N GLN A 84 -7.66 1.97 -17.33
CA GLN A 84 -7.41 3.05 -16.37
C GLN A 84 -6.04 2.96 -15.68
N TYR A 85 -5.60 1.76 -15.31
CA TYR A 85 -4.29 1.54 -14.67
C TYR A 85 -3.11 2.06 -15.49
N SER A 86 -3.18 1.91 -16.81
CA SER A 86 -2.17 2.43 -17.71
C SER A 86 -2.14 3.96 -17.68
N ASN A 87 -3.32 4.57 -17.81
CA ASN A 87 -3.45 6.01 -17.83
C ASN A 87 -2.95 6.63 -16.52
N ASP A 88 -3.25 6.00 -15.39
CA ASP A 88 -2.82 6.49 -14.08
C ASP A 88 -1.30 6.38 -13.90
N LEU A 89 -0.68 5.26 -14.31
CA LEU A 89 0.77 5.07 -14.19
C LEU A 89 1.55 6.05 -15.07
N LEU A 90 1.09 6.27 -16.31
CA LEU A 90 1.73 7.18 -17.27
C LEU A 90 1.40 8.66 -16.98
N GLY A 91 0.29 8.92 -16.28
CA GLY A 91 -0.15 10.26 -15.91
C GLY A 91 0.56 10.84 -14.69
N ALA A 92 1.24 10.01 -13.89
CA ALA A 92 2.00 10.45 -12.73
C ALA A 92 3.20 11.31 -13.15
N ASP A 93 3.28 12.52 -12.60
CA ASP A 93 4.29 13.51 -12.95
C ASP A 93 5.48 13.53 -11.97
N GLY A 94 6.46 14.41 -12.21
CA GLY A 94 7.74 14.44 -11.50
C GLY A 94 7.67 14.78 -10.00
N ASP A 95 6.52 15.23 -9.51
CA ASP A 95 6.28 15.47 -8.08
C ASP A 95 5.46 14.33 -7.42
N SER A 96 5.26 13.23 -8.15
CA SER A 96 4.39 12.12 -7.75
C SER A 96 5.16 10.80 -7.62
N PHE A 97 4.69 9.91 -6.74
CA PHE A 97 5.05 8.49 -6.77
C PHE A 97 3.81 7.63 -6.91
N VAL A 98 3.97 6.42 -7.43
CA VAL A 98 2.86 5.47 -7.64
C VAL A 98 3.05 4.23 -6.79
N LEU A 99 1.97 3.79 -6.14
CA LEU A 99 1.88 2.50 -5.48
C LEU A 99 0.92 1.61 -6.28
N LEU A 100 1.43 0.47 -6.74
CA LEU A 100 0.62 -0.61 -7.30
C LEU A 100 0.73 -1.80 -6.34
N PHE A 101 -0.37 -2.46 -6.03
CA PHE A 101 -0.32 -3.73 -5.33
C PHE A 101 -1.48 -4.63 -5.72
N GLU A 102 -1.29 -5.92 -5.48
CA GLU A 102 -2.29 -6.95 -5.64
C GLU A 102 -2.40 -7.74 -4.35
N VAL A 103 -3.64 -8.03 -3.94
CA VAL A 103 -3.96 -8.95 -2.85
C VAL A 103 -4.74 -10.12 -3.45
N ARG A 104 -4.28 -11.35 -3.24
CA ARG A 104 -4.95 -12.60 -3.61
C ARG A 104 -5.70 -13.14 -2.40
N MET A 105 -6.96 -13.49 -2.56
CA MET A 105 -7.80 -13.96 -1.47
C MET A 105 -8.80 -15.02 -1.97
N PRO A 106 -9.29 -15.91 -1.09
CA PRO A 106 -10.40 -16.78 -1.45
C PRO A 106 -11.69 -15.96 -1.65
N ARG A 107 -12.64 -16.51 -2.39
CA ARG A 107 -13.89 -15.81 -2.76
C ARG A 107 -14.67 -15.31 -1.54
N GLU A 108 -14.75 -16.11 -0.48
CA GLU A 108 -15.47 -15.79 0.75
C GLU A 108 -14.89 -14.56 1.48
N ASP A 109 -13.62 -14.25 1.25
CA ASP A 109 -12.91 -13.11 1.85
C ASP A 109 -12.80 -11.90 0.91
N ALA A 110 -13.56 -11.92 -0.20
CA ALA A 110 -13.60 -10.88 -1.20
C ALA A 110 -13.64 -9.48 -0.58
N ALA A 111 -12.66 -8.65 -0.92
CA ALA A 111 -12.58 -7.28 -0.44
C ALA A 111 -11.86 -6.38 -1.44
N PHE A 112 -12.27 -5.11 -1.47
CA PHE A 112 -11.52 -4.04 -2.09
C PHE A 112 -10.52 -3.45 -1.10
N TYR A 113 -9.32 -3.17 -1.60
CA TYR A 113 -8.26 -2.53 -0.84
C TYR A 113 -8.01 -1.16 -1.45
N ASN A 114 -8.21 -0.09 -0.68
CA ASN A 114 -8.05 1.28 -1.15
C ASN A 114 -7.17 2.06 -0.19
N THR A 115 -6.38 2.99 -0.70
CA THR A 115 -5.74 4.00 0.13
C THR A 115 -6.78 4.71 1.00
N ALA A 116 -6.51 4.79 2.30
CA ALA A 116 -7.38 5.46 3.26
C ALA A 116 -6.58 6.34 4.21
N LEU A 117 -7.28 7.23 4.91
CA LEU A 117 -6.68 8.29 5.73
C LEU A 117 -5.59 9.07 4.95
N SER A 118 -4.77 9.83 5.67
CA SER A 118 -3.63 10.55 5.07
C SER A 118 -2.35 9.72 5.24
N PRO A 119 -1.65 9.36 4.16
CA PRO A 119 -0.32 8.78 4.24
C PRO A 119 0.66 9.70 4.97
N SER A 120 1.71 9.12 5.55
CA SER A 120 2.69 9.87 6.33
C SER A 120 4.11 9.38 6.10
N TRP A 121 5.08 10.26 6.32
CA TRP A 121 6.48 9.87 6.40
C TRP A 121 6.75 9.20 7.74
N THR A 122 7.49 8.09 7.74
CA THR A 122 7.99 7.42 8.96
C THR A 122 9.51 7.44 9.07
N GLY A 123 10.19 7.85 8.00
CA GLY A 123 11.63 8.02 7.92
C GLY A 123 12.00 8.90 6.73
N TRP A 124 13.30 8.94 6.41
CA TRP A 124 13.79 9.77 5.29
C TRP A 124 13.37 9.24 3.92
N ARG A 125 13.24 7.92 3.80
CA ARG A 125 12.88 7.20 2.57
C ARG A 125 11.67 6.28 2.75
N ASP A 126 11.01 6.36 3.90
CA ASP A 126 9.99 5.41 4.31
C ASP A 126 8.66 6.13 4.50
N ALA A 127 7.64 5.64 3.81
CA ALA A 127 6.26 6.06 3.96
C ALA A 127 5.43 5.01 4.70
N ASP A 128 4.45 5.47 5.44
CA ASP A 128 3.35 4.67 5.97
C ASP A 128 2.07 5.06 5.22
N ILE A 129 1.45 4.07 4.59
CA ILE A 129 0.29 4.24 3.72
C ILE A 129 -0.83 3.39 4.32
N PRO A 130 -1.82 4.00 4.98
CA PRO A 130 -2.97 3.29 5.50
C PRO A 130 -3.84 2.78 4.34
N ILE A 131 -4.21 1.51 4.37
CA ILE A 131 -5.03 0.84 3.38
C ILE A 131 -6.31 0.37 4.06
N ARG A 132 -7.46 0.80 3.56
CA ARG A 132 -8.75 0.29 4.00
C ARG A 132 -9.12 -0.94 3.20
N ARG A 133 -9.41 -2.03 3.92
CA ARG A 133 -10.10 -3.22 3.43
C ARG A 133 -11.60 -3.01 3.56
N SER A 134 -12.36 -3.20 2.50
CA SER A 134 -13.82 -3.08 2.51
C SER A 134 -14.46 -4.21 1.70
N PRO A 135 -15.46 -4.91 2.24
CA PRO A 135 -16.21 -5.89 1.47
C PRO A 135 -16.93 -5.22 0.29
N PRO A 136 -17.24 -5.95 -0.79
CA PRO A 136 -18.13 -5.48 -1.84
C PRO A 136 -19.47 -5.02 -1.24
N ALA A 137 -19.98 -3.87 -1.72
CA ALA A 137 -21.28 -3.35 -1.28
C ALA A 137 -22.44 -4.28 -1.66
N ASP A 138 -22.28 -5.03 -2.74
CA ASP A 138 -23.19 -6.07 -3.19
C ASP A 138 -22.37 -7.33 -3.52
N PRO A 139 -22.37 -8.35 -2.63
CA PRO A 139 -21.66 -9.61 -2.86
C PRO A 139 -22.22 -10.42 -4.03
N GLU A 140 -23.51 -10.24 -4.36
CA GLU A 140 -24.20 -11.01 -5.41
C GLU A 140 -23.90 -10.44 -6.81
N VAL A 141 -23.57 -9.15 -6.92
CA VAL A 141 -23.14 -8.50 -8.18
C VAL A 141 -21.79 -9.00 -8.69
N PHE A 142 -20.97 -9.60 -7.82
CA PHE A 142 -19.77 -10.33 -8.26
C PHE A 142 -20.16 -11.73 -8.78
N GLU A 143 -20.84 -11.77 -9.92
CA GLU A 143 -21.30 -12.97 -10.63
C GLU A 143 -20.15 -13.83 -11.21
N VAL A 144 -18.90 -13.52 -10.89
CA VAL A 144 -17.76 -14.22 -11.47
C VAL A 144 -17.52 -15.53 -10.71
N ASP A 145 -17.79 -16.67 -11.34
CA ASP A 145 -17.55 -18.01 -10.78
C ASP A 145 -16.05 -18.31 -10.70
N ALA A 146 -15.42 -17.89 -9.60
CA ALA A 146 -14.00 -18.10 -9.33
C ALA A 146 -13.77 -18.35 -7.83
N ASP A 147 -13.02 -19.40 -7.51
CA ASP A 147 -12.65 -19.78 -6.14
C ASP A 147 -11.66 -18.80 -5.51
N THR A 148 -10.82 -18.17 -6.35
CA THR A 148 -9.77 -17.24 -5.91
C THR A 148 -9.88 -15.94 -6.68
N LEU A 149 -9.86 -14.84 -5.93
CA LEU A 149 -9.94 -13.49 -6.43
C LEU A 149 -8.64 -12.73 -6.17
N VAL A 150 -8.40 -11.72 -6.98
CA VAL A 150 -7.32 -10.76 -6.81
C VAL A 150 -7.91 -9.36 -6.82
N CYS A 151 -7.58 -8.55 -5.81
CA CYS A 151 -7.81 -7.11 -5.82
C CYS A 151 -6.53 -6.42 -6.26
N THR A 152 -6.54 -5.83 -7.45
CA THR A 152 -5.48 -4.96 -7.95
C THR A 152 -5.80 -3.52 -7.59
N HIS A 153 -4.86 -2.82 -6.96
CA HIS A 153 -4.98 -1.42 -6.61
C HIS A 153 -3.81 -0.61 -7.15
N LEU A 154 -4.09 0.54 -7.73
CA LEU A 154 -3.09 1.53 -8.09
C LEU A 154 -3.51 2.89 -7.53
N SER A 155 -2.58 3.57 -6.86
CA SER A 155 -2.75 4.94 -6.40
C SER A 155 -1.54 5.80 -6.71
N THR A 156 -1.82 7.03 -7.11
CA THR A 156 -0.82 8.10 -7.30
C THR A 156 -0.84 9.03 -6.11
N PHE A 157 0.36 9.43 -5.67
CA PHE A 157 0.55 10.28 -4.51
C PHE A 157 1.43 11.47 -4.85
N ASP A 158 0.87 12.67 -4.64
CA ASP A 158 1.61 13.91 -4.77
C ASP A 158 2.46 14.15 -3.53
N VAL A 159 3.68 14.62 -3.76
CA VAL A 159 4.58 15.01 -2.70
C VAL A 159 5.23 16.34 -3.01
N ALA A 160 5.08 17.29 -2.10
CA ALA A 160 5.67 18.60 -2.29
C ALA A 160 7.19 18.48 -2.50
N ARG A 161 7.72 19.16 -3.53
CA ARG A 161 9.16 19.26 -3.84
C ARG A 161 9.80 17.95 -4.35
N GLY A 162 9.06 17.13 -5.10
CA GLY A 162 9.63 15.99 -5.85
C GLY A 162 10.15 14.84 -4.99
N ALA A 163 9.66 14.73 -3.76
CA ALA A 163 10.22 13.82 -2.78
C ALA A 163 9.48 12.48 -2.74
N ALA A 164 10.07 11.43 -3.31
CA ALA A 164 9.48 10.09 -3.31
C ALA A 164 10.09 9.14 -2.24
N PRO A 165 9.27 8.30 -1.57
CA PRO A 165 9.77 7.23 -0.71
C PRO A 165 10.41 6.12 -1.55
N THR A 166 11.40 5.40 -1.01
CA THR A 166 11.92 4.16 -1.61
C THR A 166 11.38 2.91 -0.93
N ASN A 167 10.73 3.06 0.23
CA ASN A 167 9.99 1.99 0.90
C ASN A 167 8.64 2.50 1.38
N ALA A 168 7.65 1.61 1.36
CA ALA A 168 6.34 1.84 1.95
C ALA A 168 5.97 0.70 2.91
N THR A 169 5.33 1.08 4.01
CA THR A 169 4.59 0.17 4.88
C THR A 169 3.12 0.36 4.59
N LEU A 170 2.44 -0.69 4.15
CA LEU A 170 0.99 -0.69 3.99
C LEU A 170 0.37 -1.24 5.26
N ARG A 171 -0.34 -0.41 6.02
CA ARG A 171 -1.11 -0.86 7.19
C ARG A 171 -2.56 -1.05 6.79
N VAL A 172 -2.99 -2.30 6.76
CA VAL A 172 -4.36 -2.64 6.37
C VAL A 172 -5.25 -2.63 7.59
N PHE A 173 -6.37 -1.93 7.52
CA PHE A 173 -7.41 -1.91 8.55
C PHE A 173 -8.78 -2.19 7.93
N GLU A 174 -9.69 -2.72 8.73
CA GLU A 174 -11.08 -2.92 8.31
C GLU A 174 -11.87 -1.62 8.40
N ARG A 175 -12.83 -1.46 7.50
CA ARG A 175 -13.82 -0.39 7.63
C ARG A 175 -14.77 -0.76 8.77
N ASP A 176 -14.90 0.11 9.78
CA ASP A 176 -16.03 0.02 10.69
C ASP A 176 -17.31 0.38 9.91
N ASP A 177 -18.16 -0.62 9.70
CA ASP A 177 -19.43 -0.47 8.99
C ASP A 177 -20.52 0.17 9.87
N GLU A 178 -20.26 0.37 11.16
CA GLU A 178 -21.17 1.04 12.08
C GLU A 178 -20.81 2.52 12.26
N SER A 179 -21.68 3.38 11.72
CA SER A 179 -21.75 4.83 11.87
C SER A 179 -20.73 5.64 11.03
N GLY A 180 -21.25 6.27 9.96
CA GLY A 180 -20.56 7.34 9.24
C GLY A 180 -20.34 8.63 10.05
N THR A 181 -20.25 8.56 11.39
CA THR A 181 -20.02 9.69 12.29
C THR A 181 -19.29 9.25 13.56
N THR A 182 -17.95 9.31 13.56
CA THR A 182 -17.07 9.31 14.75
C THR A 182 -15.65 9.50 14.20
N HIS A 183 -14.75 10.43 14.58
CA HIS A 183 -14.44 11.01 15.89
C HIS A 183 -14.64 10.00 17.02
N GLY A 184 -14.15 8.77 16.78
CA GLY A 184 -14.12 7.65 17.72
C GLY A 184 -12.66 7.34 18.06
N SER A 185 -12.42 7.08 19.33
CA SER A 185 -11.09 7.06 19.96
C SER A 185 -10.44 5.68 19.98
N ASP A 186 -10.99 4.71 19.25
CA ASP A 186 -10.42 3.37 19.15
C ASP A 186 -9.43 3.30 17.99
N PRO A 187 -8.22 2.76 18.21
CA PRO A 187 -7.27 2.60 17.13
C PRO A 187 -7.84 1.60 16.12
N GLU A 188 -8.13 2.06 14.89
CA GLU A 188 -8.47 1.20 13.76
C GLU A 188 -7.53 -0.03 13.77
N GLN A 189 -8.10 -1.21 14.03
CA GLN A 189 -7.30 -2.40 14.24
C GLN A 189 -6.59 -2.76 12.93
N THR A 190 -5.26 -2.74 12.96
CA THR A 190 -4.46 -3.19 11.82
C THR A 190 -4.58 -4.71 11.70
N VAL A 191 -5.19 -5.19 10.62
CA VAL A 191 -5.41 -6.61 10.34
C VAL A 191 -4.30 -7.24 9.52
N ALA A 192 -3.54 -6.44 8.76
CA ALA A 192 -2.36 -6.89 8.05
C ALA A 192 -1.35 -5.76 7.88
N THR A 193 -0.08 -6.11 7.68
CA THR A 193 0.97 -5.14 7.35
C THR A 193 1.86 -5.71 6.25
N TYR A 194 2.01 -4.93 5.18
CA TYR A 194 2.86 -5.30 4.05
C TYR A 194 4.01 -4.31 3.87
N ARG A 195 5.15 -4.80 3.39
CA ARG A 195 6.31 -3.97 3.04
C ARG A 195 6.48 -3.99 1.53
N VAL A 196 6.62 -2.80 0.95
CA VAL A 196 6.83 -2.61 -0.48
C VAL A 196 8.11 -1.80 -0.68
N GLY A 197 9.06 -2.38 -1.39
CA GLY A 197 10.29 -1.70 -1.81
C GLY A 197 10.14 -1.08 -3.19
N ARG A 198 11.11 -0.25 -3.54
CA ARG A 198 11.22 0.39 -4.85
C ARG A 198 11.29 -0.64 -5.98
N TRP A 199 10.56 -0.39 -7.06
CA TRP A 199 10.51 -1.27 -8.24
C TRP A 199 11.88 -1.52 -8.88
N SER A 200 12.71 -0.47 -9.00
CA SER A 200 14.03 -0.55 -9.64
C SER A 200 15.04 -1.47 -8.94
N ASP A 201 14.74 -1.89 -7.72
CA ASP A 201 15.66 -2.65 -6.87
C ASP A 201 15.38 -4.17 -6.97
N ARG A 202 14.50 -4.59 -7.88
CA ARG A 202 14.07 -5.97 -8.11
C ARG A 202 14.83 -6.68 -9.22
#